data_AF-A0A849V6S9-F1
#
_entry.id   AF-A0A849V6S9-F1
#
_cell.length_a   1.000
_cell.length_b   1.000
_cell.length_c   1.000
_cell.angle_alpha   90.00
_cell.angle_beta   90.00
_cell.angle_gamma   90.00
#
_symmetry.space_group_name_H-M   'P 1'
#
loop_
_entity.id
_entity.type
_entity.pdbx_description
1 polymer ?
#
loop_
_entity_poly.entity_id
_entity_poly.type
_entity_poly.pdbx_seq_one_letter_code
_entity_poly.pdbx_strand_id
1 'polypeptide(L)'
;MTTGGILRIELQACAPERNLWRFYTIEAERDLFEDLIVKFNYGRIGTRGQTKVYIVPDAAAGIRLVRDCIKRRKSAPKRIGAAYEVRAKFDPDNWAGF
;
A
#
# COMPACT_ATOMS: atom_id res chain seq x y z
N MET A 1 11.62 -12.73 18.71
CA MET A 1 12.44 -11.77 17.93
C MET A 1 11.46 -10.98 17.08
N THR A 2 11.18 -9.74 17.45
CA THR A 2 10.05 -8.99 16.89
C THR A 2 10.51 -8.34 15.60
N THR A 3 10.05 -8.82 14.44
CA THR A 3 10.45 -8.24 13.16
C THR A 3 9.95 -6.81 13.08
N GLY A 4 10.88 -5.86 13.06
CA GLY A 4 10.65 -4.46 12.71
C GLY A 4 10.45 -4.34 11.20
N GLY A 5 9.40 -4.99 10.70
CA GLY A 5 9.18 -5.21 9.27
C GLY A 5 9.03 -3.90 8.51
N ILE A 6 10.09 -3.51 7.79
CA ILE A 6 10.01 -2.50 6.75
C ILE A 6 9.21 -3.12 5.60
N LEU A 7 8.08 -2.51 5.26
CA LEU A 7 7.23 -2.88 4.14
C LEU A 7 7.28 -1.78 3.09
N ARG A 8 7.40 -2.15 1.82
CA ARG A 8 7.13 -1.28 0.67
C ARG A 8 6.45 -2.06 -0.45
N ILE A 9 5.24 -1.65 -0.84
CA ILE A 9 4.51 -2.22 -1.97
C ILE A 9 4.14 -1.08 -2.92
N GLU A 10 4.52 -1.22 -4.19
CA GLU A 10 4.15 -0.29 -5.25
C GLU A 10 3.17 -0.97 -6.18
N LEU A 11 2.02 -0.33 -6.37
CA LEU A 11 0.95 -0.79 -7.22
C LEU A 11 0.68 0.24 -8.31
N GLN A 12 0.35 -0.23 -9.51
CA GLN A 12 -0.13 0.62 -10.59
C GLN A 12 -1.38 0.04 -11.23
N ALA A 13 -2.31 0.91 -11.61
CA ALA A 13 -3.43 0.57 -12.46
C ALA A 13 -3.34 1.46 -13.71
N CYS A 14 -3.22 0.84 -14.88
CA CYS A 14 -3.09 1.52 -16.15
C CYS A 14 -4.15 0.97 -17.12
N ALA A 15 -4.92 1.87 -17.73
CA ALA A 15 -5.88 1.58 -18.79
C ALA A 15 -5.84 2.76 -19.78
N PRO A 16 -4.95 2.71 -20.79
CA PRO A 16 -4.76 3.78 -21.76
C PRO A 16 -6.05 4.15 -22.51
N GLU A 17 -6.85 3.15 -22.85
CA GLU A 17 -8.15 3.28 -23.52
C GLU A 17 -9.19 4.06 -22.70
N ARG A 18 -8.92 4.25 -21.40
CA ARG A 18 -9.74 5.03 -20.45
C ARG A 18 -9.01 6.25 -19.90
N ASN A 19 -7.81 6.57 -20.40
CA ASN A 19 -6.92 7.60 -19.86
C ASN A 19 -6.72 7.48 -18.33
N LEU A 20 -6.61 6.22 -17.85
CA LEU A 20 -6.45 5.91 -16.45
C LEU A 20 -5.00 5.52 -16.17
N TRP A 21 -4.34 6.35 -15.36
CA TRP A 21 -2.94 6.17 -14.98
C TRP A 21 -2.82 6.42 -13.48
N ARG A 22 -2.88 5.37 -12.67
CA ARG A 22 -2.91 5.48 -11.21
C ARG A 22 -1.76 4.73 -10.58
N PHE A 23 -1.19 5.32 -9.53
CA PHE A 23 -0.24 4.64 -8.67
C PHE A 23 -0.78 4.57 -7.25
N TYR A 24 -0.29 3.59 -6.49
CA TYR A 24 -0.55 3.44 -5.08
C TYR A 24 0.67 2.81 -4.41
N THR A 25 1.23 3.47 -3.41
CA THR A 25 2.37 3.00 -2.63
C THR A 25 1.91 2.76 -1.19
N ILE A 26 2.30 1.62 -0.64
CA ILE A 26 2.08 1.24 0.75
C ILE A 26 3.46 1.11 1.39
N GLU A 27 3.71 1.85 2.45
CA GLU A 27 4.93 1.74 3.24
C GLU A 27 4.56 1.48 4.70
N ALA A 28 5.31 0.63 5.38
CA ALA A 28 5.25 0.52 6.83
C ALA A 28 6.65 0.47 7.42
N GLU A 29 6.87 1.22 8.49
CA GLU A 29 8.15 1.29 9.20
C GLU A 29 7.89 1.50 10.69
N ARG A 30 8.77 0.97 11.55
CA ARG A 30 8.74 1.30 12.98
C ARG A 30 9.39 2.67 13.21
N ASP A 31 8.83 3.45 14.12
CA ASP A 31 9.43 4.68 14.58
C ASP A 31 10.41 4.44 15.74
N LEU A 32 10.98 5.54 16.26
CA LEU A 32 11.96 5.51 17.35
C LEU A 32 11.36 5.12 18.71
N PHE A 33 10.04 5.14 18.84
CA PHE A 33 9.29 4.79 20.05
C PHE A 33 8.61 3.42 19.92
N GLU A 34 9.02 2.62 18.93
CA GLU A 34 8.48 1.32 18.58
C GLU A 34 7.03 1.32 18.05
N ASP A 35 6.40 2.48 17.90
CA ASP A 35 5.13 2.60 17.20
C ASP A 35 5.33 2.30 15.71
N LEU A 36 4.28 1.78 15.08
CA LEU A 36 4.33 1.44 13.66
C LEU A 36 3.64 2.53 12.83
N ILE A 37 4.37 3.09 11.88
CA ILE A 37 3.88 4.07 10.93
C ILE A 37 3.54 3.36 9.62
N VAL A 38 2.29 3.45 9.18
CA VAL A 38 1.82 2.97 7.88
C VAL A 38 1.47 4.17 7.00
N LYS A 39 2.19 4.33 5.89
CA LYS A 39 1.99 5.40 4.91
C LYS A 39 1.34 4.84 3.64
N PHE A 40 0.33 5.52 3.14
CA PHE A 40 -0.26 5.30 1.84
C PHE A 40 -0.08 6.53 0.97
N ASN A 41 0.59 6.42 -0.17
CA ASN A 41 0.69 7.48 -1.16
C ASN A 41 -0.02 7.06 -2.45
N TYR A 42 -0.89 7.91 -3.00
CA TYR A 42 -1.70 7.53 -4.15
C TYR A 42 -2.07 8.71 -5.03
N GLY A 43 -2.16 8.50 -6.34
CA GLY A 43 -2.39 9.61 -7.26
C GLY A 43 -2.46 9.20 -8.72
N ARG A 44 -2.37 10.19 -9.61
CA ARG A 44 -2.09 9.93 -11.02
C ARG A 44 -0.60 9.69 -11.20
N ILE A 45 -0.20 8.76 -12.05
CA ILE A 45 1.22 8.54 -12.39
C ILE A 45 1.80 9.86 -12.93
N GLY A 46 3.02 10.19 -12.50
CA GLY A 46 3.68 11.47 -12.83
C GLY A 46 3.30 12.65 -11.92
N THR A 47 2.51 12.42 -10.86
CA THR A 47 2.17 13.44 -9.86
C THR A 47 2.64 13.03 -8.47
N ARG A 48 2.77 13.98 -7.55
CA ARG A 48 3.07 13.70 -6.13
C ARG A 48 1.99 12.87 -5.42
N GLY A 49 0.75 12.92 -5.92
CA GLY A 49 -0.40 12.26 -5.30
C GLY A 49 -0.79 12.87 -3.95
N GLN A 50 -1.57 12.11 -3.18
CA GLN A 50 -1.99 12.38 -1.82
C GLN A 50 -1.40 11.33 -0.88
N THR A 51 -1.10 11.74 0.34
CA THR A 51 -0.56 10.85 1.37
C THR A 51 -1.52 10.75 2.54
N LYS A 52 -1.75 9.52 3.02
CA LYS A 52 -2.39 9.23 4.30
C LYS A 52 -1.42 8.48 5.20
N VAL A 53 -1.31 8.92 6.44
CA VAL A 53 -0.41 8.33 7.44
C VAL A 53 -1.25 7.82 8.60
N TYR A 54 -0.93 6.62 9.07
CA TYR A 54 -1.54 6.00 10.24
C TYR A 54 -0.43 5.58 11.19
N ILE A 55 -0.57 5.92 12.46
CA ILE A 55 0.27 5.41 13.54
C ILE A 55 -0.56 4.34 14.24
N VAL A 56 0.02 3.15 14.40
CA VAL A 56 -0.65 2.00 15.00
C VAL A 56 0.27 1.36 16.05
N PRO A 57 -0.30 0.79 17.13
CA PRO A 57 0.48 0.39 18.31
C PRO A 57 1.31 -0.88 18.10
N ASP A 58 0.97 -1.70 17.10
CA ASP A 58 1.62 -2.98 16.88
C ASP A 58 1.58 -3.45 15.42
N ALA A 59 2.37 -4.49 15.13
CA ALA A 59 2.46 -5.10 13.82
C ALA A 59 1.13 -5.76 13.38
N ALA A 60 0.32 -6.29 14.31
CA ALA A 60 -0.94 -6.93 13.96
C ALA A 60 -1.96 -5.90 13.42
N ALA A 61 -2.03 -4.73 14.05
CA ALA A 61 -2.81 -3.59 13.60
C ALA A 61 -2.32 -3.10 12.22
N GLY A 62 -1.00 -3.02 12.02
CA GLY A 62 -0.39 -2.68 10.74
C GLY A 62 -0.74 -3.65 9.62
N ILE A 63 -0.57 -4.96 9.86
CA ILE A 63 -0.92 -6.04 8.93
C ILE A 63 -2.40 -5.94 8.54
N ARG A 64 -3.29 -5.75 9.52
CA ARG A 64 -4.72 -5.59 9.25
C ARG A 64 -5.00 -4.39 8.35
N LEU A 65 -4.40 -3.24 8.64
CA LEU A 65 -4.57 -2.01 7.86
C LEU A 65 -4.07 -2.18 6.41
N VAL A 66 -2.92 -2.80 6.23
CA VAL A 66 -2.33 -3.12 4.91
C VAL A 66 -3.23 -4.08 4.13
N ARG A 67 -3.67 -5.18 4.76
CA ARG A 67 -4.56 -6.17 4.12
C ARG A 67 -5.91 -5.58 3.73
N ASP A 68 -6.50 -4.75 4.58
CA ASP A 68 -7.75 -4.06 4.29
C ASP A 68 -7.57 -3.07 3.12
N CYS A 69 -6.43 -2.39 3.04
CA CYS A 69 -6.10 -1.54 1.89
C CYS A 69 -6.01 -2.36 0.60
N ILE A 70 -5.24 -3.46 0.60
CA ILE A 70 -5.06 -4.35 -0.55
C ILE A 70 -6.40 -4.93 -1.00
N LYS A 71 -7.23 -5.42 -0.07
CA LYS A 71 -8.58 -5.93 -0.37
C LYS A 71 -9.45 -4.89 -1.08
N ARG A 72 -9.40 -3.63 -0.65
CA ARG A 72 -10.10 -2.51 -1.30
C ARG A 72 -9.53 -2.16 -2.67
N ARG A 73 -8.26 -2.48 -2.96
CA ARG A 73 -7.64 -2.26 -4.28
C ARG A 73 -7.89 -3.43 -5.22
N LYS A 74 -8.05 -4.65 -4.72
CA LYS A 74 -8.52 -5.80 -5.51
C LYS A 74 -9.91 -5.58 -6.13
N SER A 75 -10.77 -4.77 -5.51
CA SER A 75 -12.08 -4.40 -6.07
C SER A 75 -12.03 -3.22 -7.06
N ALA A 76 -10.85 -2.67 -7.37
CA ALA A 76 -10.69 -1.54 -8.28
C ALA A 76 -11.25 -1.80 -9.70
N PRO A 77 -11.13 -3.00 -10.32
CA PRO A 77 -11.72 -3.25 -11.64
C PRO A 77 -13.20 -2.90 -11.71
N LYS A 78 -13.97 -3.21 -10.65
CA LYS A 78 -15.40 -2.89 -10.57
C LYS A 78 -15.68 -1.39 -10.38
N ARG A 79 -14.73 -0.63 -9.85
CA ARG A 79 -14.90 0.80 -9.47
C ARG A 79 -14.34 1.78 -10.50
N ILE A 80 -13.20 1.43 -11.10
CA ILE A 80 -12.45 2.32 -12.01
C ILE A 80 -12.10 1.65 -13.35
N GLY A 81 -12.48 0.38 -13.56
CA GLY A 81 -12.27 -0.33 -14.83
C GLY A 81 -10.87 -0.89 -15.03
N ALA A 82 -9.96 -0.77 -14.07
CA ALA A 82 -8.59 -1.29 -14.14
C ALA A 82 -8.17 -1.99 -12.84
N ALA A 83 -7.42 -3.09 -12.96
CA ALA A 83 -6.82 -3.77 -11.82
C ALA A 83 -5.52 -3.07 -11.41
N TYR A 84 -5.24 -3.09 -10.10
CA TYR A 84 -3.90 -2.76 -9.63
C TYR A 84 -2.99 -3.98 -9.78
N GLU A 85 -1.84 -3.77 -10.40
CA GLU A 85 -0.75 -4.73 -10.52
C GLU A 85 0.39 -4.32 -9.60
N VAL A 86 1.09 -5.31 -9.04
CA VAL A 86 2.29 -5.08 -8.22
C VAL A 86 3.45 -4.76 -9.16
N ARG A 87 4.10 -3.62 -8.93
CA ARG A 87 5.30 -3.18 -9.66
C ARG A 87 6.57 -3.43 -8.88
N ALA A 88 6.51 -3.24 -7.56
CA ALA A 88 7.59 -3.57 -6.65
C ALA A 88 7.02 -4.04 -5.31
N LYS A 89 7.71 -4.97 -4.65
CA LYS A 89 7.35 -5.47 -3.33
C LYS A 89 8.61 -5.78 -2.54
N PHE A 90 8.73 -5.15 -1.38
CA PHE A 90 9.64 -5.51 -0.30
C PHE A 90 8.77 -5.76 0.93
N ASP A 91 8.58 -7.02 1.30
CA ASP A 91 7.68 -7.45 2.37
C ASP A 91 8.25 -8.74 2.99
N PRO A 92 9.34 -8.63 3.76
CA PRO A 92 10.06 -9.78 4.31
C PRO A 92 9.19 -10.61 5.27
N ASP A 93 8.22 -9.96 5.92
CA ASP A 93 7.31 -10.57 6.90
C ASP A 93 5.97 -11.02 6.31
N ASN A 94 5.80 -10.91 4.99
CA ASN A 94 4.58 -11.32 4.27
C ASN A 94 3.27 -10.71 4.83
N TRP A 95 3.27 -9.40 5.10
CA TRP A 95 2.10 -8.67 5.58
C TRP A 95 0.98 -8.67 4.54
N ALA A 96 1.34 -8.56 3.25
CA ALA A 96 0.42 -8.49 2.13
C ALA A 96 -0.40 -9.79 1.94
N GLY A 97 0.18 -10.95 2.27
CA GLY A 97 -0.48 -12.25 2.21
C GLY A 97 -0.72 -12.80 0.80
N PHE A 98 0.06 -12.38 -0.19
CA PHE A 98 0.07 -12.90 -1.56
C PHE A 98 1.45 -12.77 -2.18
#